data_AF-A0A359E4C7-F1
#
_entry.id   AF-A0A359E4C7-F1
#
_cell.length_a   1.000
_cell.length_b   1.000
_cell.length_c   1.000
_cell.angle_alpha   90.00
_cell.angle_beta   90.00
_cell.angle_gamma   90.00
#
_symmetry.space_group_name_H-M   'P 1'
#
loop_
_entity.id
_entity.type
_entity.pdbx_description
1 polymer ?
#
loop_
_entity_poly.entity_id
_entity_poly.type
_entity_poly.pdbx_seq_one_letter_code
_entity_poly.pdbx_strand_id
1 'polypeptide(L)'
;TNSLANKLFGSEKAIGKRIDQTYGTGKKVTKTVTGVIADPPKNSHFTFNYVINDQATPYYTYNLNEWSNTNYYSFITLKKGTSEEAFADKLPGFVKTYIGSSNYYKNSPEKLPVHSLQPLEDIHLYSAGLNFNPSTSGSINTVYMFSAIAIIILLIACVNY
;
A
#
# COMPACT_ATOMS: atom_id res chain seq x y z
N THR A 1 -17.67 1.03 0.93
CA THR A 1 -17.99 0.87 -0.49
C THR A 1 -19.39 0.27 -0.64
N ASN A 2 -19.94 0.15 -1.86
CA ASN A 2 -21.25 -0.45 -2.10
C ASN A 2 -21.38 -1.84 -1.48
N SER A 3 -20.40 -2.73 -1.70
CA SER A 3 -20.44 -4.08 -1.13
C SER A 3 -20.45 -4.07 0.40
N LEU A 4 -19.62 -3.22 1.04
CA LEU A 4 -19.60 -3.12 2.51
C LEU A 4 -20.90 -2.51 3.06
N ALA A 5 -21.44 -1.49 2.40
CA ALA A 5 -22.70 -0.86 2.83
C ALA A 5 -23.84 -1.87 2.82
N ASN A 6 -23.99 -2.63 1.73
CA ASN A 6 -25.00 -3.69 1.62
C ASN A 6 -24.78 -4.79 2.67
N LYS A 7 -23.53 -5.17 2.94
CA LYS A 7 -23.21 -6.18 3.97
C LYS A 7 -23.61 -5.73 5.37
N LEU A 8 -23.41 -4.46 5.72
CA LEU A 8 -23.68 -3.95 7.07
C LEU A 8 -25.14 -3.52 7.26
N PHE A 9 -25.80 -3.04 6.21
CA PHE A 9 -27.08 -2.35 6.33
C PHE A 9 -28.17 -2.85 5.38
N GLY A 10 -27.89 -3.89 4.58
CA GLY A 10 -28.85 -4.44 3.61
C GLY A 10 -29.21 -3.42 2.53
N SER A 11 -30.50 -3.30 2.23
CA SER A 11 -31.04 -2.33 1.26
C SER A 11 -31.25 -0.94 1.84
N GLU A 12 -31.01 -0.73 3.13
CA GLU A 12 -31.21 0.58 3.76
C GLU A 12 -30.09 1.57 3.41
N LYS A 13 -30.44 2.86 3.40
CA LYS A 13 -29.47 3.94 3.17
C LYS A 13 -28.41 3.93 4.28
N ALA A 14 -27.16 3.67 3.91
CA ALA A 14 -26.04 3.60 4.86
C ALA A 14 -25.60 4.98 5.39
N ILE A 15 -25.75 6.04 4.59
CA ILE A 15 -25.31 7.40 4.97
C ILE A 15 -26.07 7.87 6.22
N GLY A 16 -25.34 8.41 7.19
CA GLY A 16 -25.85 8.88 8.47
C GLY A 16 -25.87 7.80 9.57
N LYS A 17 -25.73 6.51 9.22
CA LYS A 17 -25.64 5.44 10.21
C LYS A 17 -24.33 5.49 10.99
N ARG A 18 -24.37 5.00 12.22
CA ARG A 18 -23.21 4.94 13.13
C ARG A 18 -22.64 3.53 13.16
N ILE A 19 -21.32 3.43 13.21
CA ILE A 19 -20.56 2.19 13.30
C ILE A 19 -19.59 2.33 14.47
N ASP A 20 -19.63 1.38 15.40
CA ASP A 20 -18.67 1.31 16.49
C ASP A 20 -17.45 0.49 16.08
N GLN A 21 -16.27 1.10 16.15
CA GLN A 21 -15.00 0.44 15.92
C GLN A 21 -14.26 0.25 17.25
N THR A 22 -13.99 -1.00 17.60
CA THR A 22 -13.13 -1.33 18.74
C THR A 22 -11.71 -1.52 18.24
N TYR A 23 -10.76 -0.76 18.78
CA TYR A 23 -9.35 -0.86 18.45
C TYR A 23 -8.64 -1.87 19.36
N GLY A 24 -7.44 -2.33 18.95
CA GLY A 24 -6.65 -3.29 19.76
C GLY A 24 -6.30 -2.78 21.16
N THR A 25 -6.40 -1.48 21.41
CA THR A 25 -6.27 -0.85 22.73
C THR A 25 -7.50 -1.01 23.62
N GLY A 26 -8.59 -1.62 23.12
CA GLY A 26 -9.89 -1.66 23.78
C GLY A 26 -10.71 -0.38 23.63
N LYS A 27 -10.13 0.71 23.08
CA LYS A 27 -10.85 1.96 22.85
C LYS A 27 -11.93 1.75 21.79
N LYS A 28 -13.16 2.16 22.12
CA LYS A 28 -14.28 2.23 21.18
C LYS A 28 -14.38 3.63 20.60
N VAL A 29 -14.48 3.71 19.27
CA VAL A 29 -14.72 4.96 18.55
C VAL A 29 -15.93 4.76 17.66
N THR A 30 -16.97 5.55 17.90
CA THR A 30 -18.13 5.58 17.02
C THR A 30 -17.88 6.51 15.84
N LYS A 31 -18.15 6.01 14.64
CA LYS A 31 -18.00 6.75 13.38
C LYS A 31 -19.33 6.86 12.67
N THR A 32 -19.53 7.94 11.94
CA THR A 32 -20.71 8.13 11.11
C THR A 32 -20.35 7.91 9.64
N VAL A 33 -21.18 7.17 8.92
CA VAL A 33 -21.03 6.99 7.48
C VAL A 33 -21.39 8.30 6.77
N THR A 34 -20.41 8.97 6.18
CA THR A 34 -20.60 10.26 5.48
C THR A 34 -20.82 10.09 3.98
N GLY A 35 -20.43 8.95 3.41
CA GLY A 35 -20.57 8.67 1.99
C GLY A 35 -20.45 7.19 1.68
N VAL A 36 -20.99 6.80 0.52
CA VAL A 36 -20.82 5.47 -0.06
C VAL A 36 -20.28 5.65 -1.47
N ILE A 37 -19.19 4.96 -1.77
CA ILE A 37 -18.54 4.97 -3.08
C ILE A 37 -18.58 3.58 -3.70
N ALA A 38 -18.41 3.50 -5.01
CA ALA A 38 -18.27 2.25 -5.74
C ALA A 38 -17.15 1.38 -5.15
N ASP A 39 -17.26 0.06 -5.31
CA ASP A 39 -16.16 -0.84 -4.97
C ASP A 39 -14.96 -0.55 -5.88
N PRO A 40 -13.72 -0.58 -5.35
CA PRO A 40 -12.54 -0.39 -6.19
C PRO A 40 -12.48 -1.48 -7.28
N PRO A 41 -11.92 -1.18 -8.47
CA PRO A 41 -11.75 -2.16 -9.52
C PRO A 41 -10.98 -3.39 -9.01
N LYS A 42 -11.37 -4.59 -9.47
CA LYS A 42 -10.72 -5.85 -9.05
C LYS A 42 -9.24 -5.92 -9.45
N ASN A 43 -8.86 -5.23 -10.52
CA ASN A 43 -7.50 -5.12 -11.03
C ASN A 43 -6.76 -3.86 -10.52
N SER A 44 -7.22 -3.28 -9.40
CA SER A 44 -6.56 -2.14 -8.77
C SER A 44 -5.51 -2.62 -7.77
N HIS A 45 -4.37 -1.92 -7.73
CA HIS A 45 -3.42 -2.06 -6.63
C HIS A 45 -3.99 -1.50 -5.31
N PHE A 46 -4.74 -0.41 -5.40
CA PHE A 46 -5.37 0.21 -4.24
C PHE A 46 -6.76 -0.41 -4.02
N THR A 47 -6.87 -1.33 -3.06
CA THR A 47 -8.12 -1.98 -2.68
C THR A 47 -8.47 -1.66 -1.22
N PHE A 48 -9.77 -1.49 -0.92
CA PHE A 48 -10.26 -1.16 0.41
C PHE A 48 -11.76 -1.44 0.51
N ASN A 49 -12.27 -1.58 1.74
CA ASN A 49 -13.71 -1.68 2.00
C ASN A 49 -14.30 -0.38 2.57
N TYR A 50 -13.48 0.41 3.25
CA TYR A 50 -13.85 1.71 3.82
C TYR A 50 -12.61 2.61 3.91
N VAL A 51 -12.86 3.92 3.99
CA VAL A 51 -11.86 4.96 4.20
C VAL A 51 -12.27 5.75 5.43
N ILE A 52 -11.29 6.11 6.26
CA ILE A 52 -11.50 6.92 7.46
C ILE A 52 -10.46 8.03 7.48
N ASN A 53 -10.80 9.14 8.14
CA ASN A 53 -9.79 10.11 8.52
C ASN A 53 -8.86 9.47 9.57
N ASP A 54 -7.57 9.40 9.27
CA ASP A 54 -6.58 8.83 10.18
C ASP A 54 -6.49 9.59 11.51
N GLN A 55 -6.78 10.90 11.51
CA GLN A 55 -6.88 11.73 12.73
C GLN A 55 -7.95 11.27 13.71
N ALA A 56 -8.95 10.50 13.23
CA ALA A 56 -9.99 9.92 14.06
C ALA A 56 -9.59 8.57 14.67
N THR A 57 -8.34 8.11 14.46
CA THR A 57 -7.82 6.88 15.06
C THR A 57 -7.12 7.18 16.41
N PRO A 58 -7.11 6.23 17.35
CA PRO A 58 -6.35 6.40 18.60
C PRO A 58 -4.83 6.44 18.41
N TYR A 59 -4.33 6.04 17.25
CA TYR A 59 -2.89 5.93 16.98
C TYR A 59 -2.30 7.19 16.34
N TYR A 60 -3.14 8.09 15.82
CA TYR A 60 -2.69 9.26 15.06
C TYR A 60 -1.62 10.10 15.77
N THR A 61 -1.88 10.52 17.02
CA THR A 61 -0.95 11.36 17.77
C THR A 61 0.40 10.69 18.01
N TYR A 62 0.38 9.37 18.24
CA TYR A 62 1.61 8.58 18.41
C TYR A 62 2.38 8.49 17.09
N ASN A 63 1.68 8.28 15.97
CA ASN A 63 2.30 8.10 14.66
C ASN A 63 2.82 9.40 14.03
N LEU A 64 2.22 10.57 14.35
CA LEU A 64 2.41 11.82 13.60
C LEU A 64 3.88 12.26 13.48
N ASN A 65 4.71 12.00 14.49
CA ASN A 65 6.13 12.38 14.51
C ASN A 65 7.06 11.18 14.65
N GLU A 66 6.54 9.96 14.54
CA GLU A 66 7.34 8.75 14.62
C GLU A 66 7.81 8.34 13.22
N TRP A 67 8.87 9.00 12.75
CA TRP A 67 9.45 8.79 11.42
C TRP A 67 10.00 7.38 11.20
N SER A 68 10.27 6.62 12.28
CA SER A 68 10.67 5.22 12.14
C SER A 68 9.50 4.25 12.00
N ASN A 69 8.26 4.73 12.05
CA ASN A 69 7.09 3.90 11.83
C ASN A 69 6.91 3.56 10.33
N THR A 70 6.58 2.30 10.06
CA THR A 70 6.44 1.74 8.70
C THR A 70 5.01 1.26 8.40
N ASN A 71 4.04 1.77 9.16
CA ASN A 71 2.64 1.35 9.09
C ASN A 71 1.78 2.10 8.05
N TYR A 72 2.39 2.91 7.17
CA TYR A 72 1.72 3.62 6.09
C TYR A 72 2.34 3.31 4.73
N TYR A 73 1.48 3.07 3.73
CA TYR A 73 1.89 3.07 2.33
C TYR A 73 2.04 4.50 1.84
N SER A 74 3.21 4.84 1.31
CA SER A 74 3.52 6.19 0.84
C SER A 74 3.55 6.24 -0.67
N PHE A 75 2.68 7.07 -1.25
CA PHE A 75 2.67 7.37 -2.68
C PHE A 75 3.05 8.83 -2.87
N ILE A 76 3.96 9.09 -3.80
CA ILE A 76 4.42 10.45 -4.11
C ILE A 76 4.18 10.75 -5.57
N THR A 77 3.94 12.03 -5.87
CA THR A 77 3.90 12.53 -7.24
C THR A 77 5.03 13.54 -7.42
N LEU A 78 5.97 13.23 -8.30
CA LEU A 78 7.08 14.13 -8.59
C LEU A 78 6.59 15.33 -9.41
N LYS A 79 7.17 16.51 -9.16
CA LYS A 79 6.92 17.69 -9.99
C LYS A 79 7.39 17.42 -11.42
N LYS A 80 6.61 17.85 -12.42
CA LYS A 80 6.97 17.72 -13.84
C LYS A 80 8.40 18.23 -14.10
N GLY A 81 9.20 17.41 -14.79
CA GLY A 81 10.61 17.71 -15.10
C GLY A 81 11.61 17.34 -14.00
N THR A 82 11.17 16.79 -12.87
CA THR A 82 12.06 16.21 -11.86
C THR A 82 12.61 14.88 -12.37
N SER A 83 13.94 14.72 -12.35
CA SER A 83 14.55 13.40 -12.56
C SER A 83 14.26 12.51 -11.36
N GLU A 84 13.79 11.29 -11.63
CA GLU A 84 13.54 10.26 -10.63
C GLU A 84 14.83 9.90 -9.88
N GLU A 85 15.92 9.69 -10.61
CA GLU A 85 17.25 9.38 -10.07
C GLU A 85 17.74 10.50 -9.15
N ALA A 86 17.67 11.75 -9.61
CA ALA A 86 18.09 12.91 -8.82
C ALA A 86 17.22 13.13 -7.57
N PHE A 87 15.99 12.64 -7.55
CA PHE A 87 15.15 12.61 -6.35
C PHE A 87 15.56 11.46 -5.44
N ALA A 88 15.76 10.26 -5.99
CA ALA A 88 16.17 9.06 -5.26
C ALA A 88 17.50 9.29 -4.52
N ASP A 89 18.44 10.02 -5.12
CA ASP A 89 19.73 10.39 -4.51
C ASP A 89 19.60 11.20 -3.20
N LYS A 90 18.44 11.83 -2.98
CA LYS A 90 18.15 12.60 -1.76
C LYS A 90 17.57 11.74 -0.64
N LEU A 91 17.06 10.54 -0.96
CA LEU A 91 16.42 9.65 0.02
C LEU A 91 17.38 9.20 1.13
N PRO A 92 18.66 8.87 0.89
CA PRO A 92 19.59 8.53 1.97
C PRO A 92 19.76 9.66 2.99
N GLY A 93 19.83 10.91 2.51
CA GLY A 93 19.88 12.10 3.36
C GLY A 93 18.61 12.27 4.19
N PHE A 94 17.44 12.10 3.55
CA PHE A 94 16.14 12.13 4.22
C PHE A 94 16.05 11.06 5.33
N VAL A 95 16.40 9.80 5.02
CA VAL A 95 16.41 8.71 6.01
C VAL A 95 17.32 9.06 7.18
N LYS A 96 18.55 9.51 6.91
CA LYS A 96 19.50 9.87 7.97
C LYS A 96 18.96 10.99 8.88
N THR A 97 18.36 12.02 8.29
CA THR A 97 17.87 13.19 9.04
C THR A 97 16.62 12.89 9.85
N TYR A 98 15.64 12.19 9.29
CA TYR A 98 14.33 12.01 9.93
C TYR A 98 14.19 10.68 10.66
N ILE A 99 14.69 9.60 10.06
CA ILE A 99 14.59 8.24 10.62
C ILE A 99 15.76 7.96 11.57
N GLY A 100 16.97 8.39 11.21
CA GLY A 100 18.18 8.16 12.02
C GLY A 100 18.22 8.88 13.36
N SER A 101 17.43 9.95 13.52
CA SER A 101 17.25 10.61 14.81
C SER A 101 16.24 9.90 15.72
N SER A 102 15.51 8.90 15.24
CA SER A 102 14.51 8.21 16.06
C SER A 102 15.17 7.39 17.17
N ASN A 103 14.43 7.16 18.27
CA ASN A 103 14.92 6.36 19.39
C ASN A 103 15.31 4.93 18.97
N TYR A 104 14.73 4.42 17.88
CA TYR A 104 15.01 3.09 17.36
C TYR A 104 16.38 3.01 16.65
N TYR A 105 16.74 4.04 15.87
CA TYR A 105 17.95 4.01 15.03
C TYR A 105 19.12 4.85 15.56
N LYS A 106 18.90 5.74 16.52
CA LYS A 106 19.92 6.67 17.03
C LYS A 106 21.23 5.99 17.48
N ASN A 107 21.14 4.78 18.04
CA ASN A 107 22.29 3.99 18.51
C ASN A 107 22.66 2.82 17.56
N SER A 108 22.03 2.73 16.40
CA SER A 108 22.28 1.68 15.40
C SER A 108 22.14 2.24 13.97
N PRO A 109 22.95 3.24 13.59
CA PRO A 109 22.86 3.87 12.26
C PRO A 109 23.12 2.89 11.11
N GLU A 110 23.83 1.79 11.36
CA GLU A 110 24.08 0.70 10.40
C GLU A 110 22.81 -0.07 10.03
N LYS A 111 21.74 0.06 10.82
CA LYS A 111 20.44 -0.61 10.58
C LYS A 111 19.44 0.28 9.85
N LEU A 112 19.84 1.48 9.43
CA LEU A 112 18.93 2.40 8.77
C LEU A 112 18.31 1.77 7.51
N PRO A 113 17.00 1.96 7.29
CA PRO A 113 16.34 1.42 6.11
C PRO A 113 16.86 2.10 4.85
N VAL A 114 17.01 1.35 3.78
CA VAL A 114 17.21 1.92 2.45
C VAL A 114 15.84 2.21 1.86
N HIS A 115 15.61 3.46 1.45
CA HIS A 115 14.41 3.83 0.71
C HIS A 115 14.76 3.98 -0.76
N SER A 116 13.92 3.39 -1.60
CA SER A 116 13.99 3.48 -3.05
C SER A 116 12.64 3.91 -3.60
N LEU A 117 12.65 4.41 -4.83
CA LEU A 117 11.42 4.66 -5.57
C LEU A 117 10.99 3.39 -6.30
N GLN A 118 9.68 3.23 -6.43
CA GLN A 118 9.05 2.22 -7.26
C GLN A 118 8.02 2.93 -8.13
N PRO A 119 8.19 2.96 -9.47
CA PRO A 119 7.18 3.47 -10.37
C PRO A 119 5.84 2.75 -10.14
N LEU A 120 4.76 3.53 -10.06
CA LEU A 120 3.42 3.00 -9.79
C LEU A 120 2.93 2.07 -10.90
N GLU A 121 3.35 2.30 -12.14
CA GLU A 121 2.99 1.47 -13.29
C GLU A 121 3.60 0.06 -13.20
N ASP A 122 4.77 -0.05 -12.58
CA ASP A 122 5.51 -1.31 -12.43
C ASP A 122 5.17 -2.06 -11.13
N ILE A 123 4.38 -1.43 -10.24
CA ILE A 123 4.18 -1.88 -8.87
C ILE A 123 3.61 -3.30 -8.77
N HIS A 124 2.90 -3.78 -9.79
CA HIS A 124 2.30 -5.11 -9.76
C HIS A 124 3.30 -6.23 -10.04
N LEU A 125 4.28 -6.05 -10.94
CA LEU A 125 5.16 -7.13 -11.40
C LEU A 125 6.60 -7.02 -10.88
N TYR A 126 7.02 -5.82 -10.48
CA TYR A 126 8.41 -5.51 -10.13
C TYR A 126 8.61 -5.16 -8.65
N SER A 127 7.63 -5.44 -7.79
CA SER A 127 7.66 -5.08 -6.36
C SER A 127 7.92 -6.25 -5.41
N ALA A 128 8.35 -7.42 -5.90
CA ALA A 128 8.49 -8.63 -5.08
C ALA A 128 9.45 -8.48 -3.88
N GLY A 129 10.35 -7.48 -3.90
CA GLY A 129 11.26 -7.15 -2.80
C GLY A 129 10.81 -5.99 -1.89
N LEU A 130 9.67 -5.37 -2.16
CA LEU A 130 9.15 -4.29 -1.32
C LEU A 130 8.39 -4.87 -0.13
N ASN A 131 8.89 -4.58 1.07
CA ASN A 131 8.19 -4.89 2.31
C ASN A 131 6.92 -4.05 2.40
N PHE A 132 5.81 -4.65 2.87
CA PHE A 132 4.51 -3.99 3.02
C PHE A 132 3.94 -3.49 1.68
N ASN A 133 3.30 -4.40 0.94
CA ASN A 133 2.49 -4.07 -0.23
C ASN A 133 1.00 -4.25 0.11
N PRO A 134 0.12 -3.26 -0.15
CA PRO A 134 -1.31 -3.36 0.15
C PRO A 134 -2.03 -4.42 -0.69
N SER A 135 -1.41 -4.89 -1.78
CA SER A 135 -1.97 -5.85 -2.71
C SER A 135 -1.01 -7.03 -2.92
N THR A 136 -1.55 -8.14 -3.39
CA THR A 136 -0.74 -9.27 -3.84
C THR A 136 0.11 -8.80 -5.03
N SER A 137 1.43 -8.72 -4.83
CA SER A 137 2.37 -8.47 -5.91
C SER A 137 2.45 -9.70 -6.79
N GLY A 138 2.29 -9.51 -8.09
CA GLY A 138 2.76 -10.48 -9.07
C GLY A 138 4.29 -10.50 -9.14
N SER A 139 4.82 -11.39 -9.98
CA SER A 139 6.25 -11.51 -10.22
C SER A 139 6.48 -11.63 -11.72
N ILE A 140 7.30 -10.73 -12.26
CA ILE A 140 7.71 -10.81 -13.66
C ILE A 140 8.41 -12.15 -13.97
N ASN A 141 9.14 -12.71 -13.00
CA ASN A 141 9.80 -14.01 -13.16
C ASN A 141 8.77 -15.14 -13.34
N THR A 142 7.64 -15.07 -12.64
CA THR A 142 6.54 -16.02 -12.82
C THR A 142 5.93 -15.90 -14.22
N VAL A 143 5.77 -14.67 -14.73
CA VAL A 143 5.31 -14.44 -16.11
C VAL A 143 6.30 -15.07 -17.11
N TYR A 144 7.59 -14.80 -16.98
CA TYR A 144 8.61 -15.37 -17.87
C TYR A 144 8.66 -16.90 -17.82
N MET A 145 8.57 -17.49 -16.62
CA MET A 145 8.54 -18.94 -16.46
C MET A 145 7.35 -19.56 -17.21
N PHE A 146 6.14 -19.02 -17.02
CA PHE A 146 4.96 -19.52 -17.71
C PHE A 146 4.99 -19.27 -19.22
N SER A 147 5.52 -18.12 -19.67
CA SER A 147 5.73 -17.85 -21.09
C SER A 147 6.69 -18.84 -21.73
N ALA A 148 7.80 -19.18 -21.06
CA ALA A 148 8.74 -20.18 -21.55
C ALA A 148 8.10 -21.57 -21.68
N ILE A 149 7.34 -21.99 -20.66
CA ILE A 149 6.58 -23.25 -20.69
C ILE A 149 5.57 -23.27 -21.84
N ALA A 150 4.82 -22.17 -22.02
CA ALA A 150 3.83 -22.05 -23.08
C ALA A 150 4.46 -22.15 -24.48
N ILE A 151 5.62 -21.53 -24.69
CA ILE A 151 6.36 -21.62 -25.96
C ILE A 151 6.83 -23.05 -26.23
N ILE A 152 7.37 -23.75 -25.21
CA ILE A 152 7.80 -25.15 -25.36
C ILE A 152 6.61 -26.04 -25.74
N ILE A 153 5.46 -25.89 -25.07
CA ILE A 153 4.24 -26.65 -25.39
C ILE A 153 3.78 -26.37 -26.83
N LEU A 154 3.80 -25.10 -27.25
CA LEU A 154 3.43 -24.71 -28.61
C LEU A 154 4.36 -25.33 -29.66
N LEU A 155 5.66 -25.34 -29.42
CA LEU A 155 6.64 -25.96 -30.32
C LEU A 155 6.44 -27.47 -30.43
N ILE A 156 6.20 -28.16 -29.31
CA ILE A 156 5.87 -29.60 -29.31
C ILE A 156 4.61 -29.85 -30.12
N ALA A 157 3.58 -29.01 -29.98
CA ALA A 157 2.35 -29.11 -30.74
C ALA A 157 2.59 -28.93 -32.25
N CYS A 158 3.36 -27.92 -32.68
CA CYS A 158 3.65 -27.67 -34.11
C CYS A 158 4.50 -28.74 -34.79
N VAL A 159 5.31 -29.49 -34.04
CA VAL A 159 6.05 -30.64 -34.60
C VAL A 159 5.14 -31.87 -34.72
N ASN A 160 4.14 -31.97 -33.85
CA ASN A 160 3.28 -33.14 -33.74
C ASN A 160 1.99 -33.05 -34.59
N TYR A 161 1.54 -31.84 -34.94
CA TYR A 161 0.33 -31.53 -35.69
C TYR A 161 0.63 -30.51 -36.78
#